data_AF-A0A662U0U3-F1
#
_entry.id   AF-A0A662U0U3-F1
#
_cell.length_a   1.000
_cell.length_b   1.000
_cell.length_c   1.000
_cell.angle_alpha   90.00
_cell.angle_beta   90.00
_cell.angle_gamma   90.00
#
_symmetry.space_group_name_H-M   'P 1'
#
loop_
_entity.id
_entity.type
_entity.pdbx_description
1 polymer ?
#
loop_
_entity_poly.entity_id
_entity_poly.type
_entity_poly.pdbx_seq_one_letter_code
_entity_poly.pdbx_strand_id
1 'polypeptide(L)'
;MRETGTLIRFLGYTLALLVFVALLIEIYSMTTDLNQENFKAIVTNVKCSPKSKNLELDVEVSYNGQRILKDFRVFLKLGNIVLKSNSTNLEHNETVILSIEVPIEYLRKAVYENTSLFLGFEFSYDGVVPLKIAFRDLESVLKFEIEPLKVSYFIYDSKYNVTVRIAIINPLPLEIHGKLVFTVLNYSKTLDTTLVPCGTTIINLPTVEISKEQLEKGVEYSLNLVVNGKIVSSRTMSIKT
;
A
#
# COMPACT_ATOMS: atom_id res chain seq x y z
N MET A 1 -41.95 39.75 -34.96
CA MET A 1 -41.76 39.16 -33.61
C MET A 1 -41.55 37.64 -33.60
N ARG A 2 -42.17 36.87 -34.51
CA ARG A 2 -42.00 35.40 -34.53
C ARG A 2 -40.62 34.94 -35.02
N GLU A 3 -40.07 35.62 -36.03
CA GLU A 3 -38.74 35.32 -36.61
C GLU A 3 -37.58 35.68 -35.67
N THR A 4 -37.68 36.79 -34.94
CA THR A 4 -36.70 37.17 -33.91
C THR A 4 -36.65 36.15 -32.77
N GLY A 5 -37.80 35.60 -32.35
CA GLY A 5 -37.86 34.53 -31.36
C GLY A 5 -37.22 33.21 -31.83
N THR A 6 -37.37 32.86 -33.12
CA THR A 6 -36.73 31.67 -33.71
C THR A 6 -35.21 31.84 -33.82
N LEU A 7 -34.73 33.02 -34.22
CA LEU A 7 -33.31 33.34 -34.31
C LEU A 7 -32.63 33.26 -32.93
N ILE A 8 -33.26 33.83 -31.90
CA ILE A 8 -32.74 33.77 -30.51
C ILE A 8 -32.64 32.32 -30.03
N ARG A 9 -33.64 31.48 -30.31
CA ARG A 9 -33.61 30.06 -29.96
C ARG A 9 -32.52 29.30 -30.70
N PHE A 10 -32.36 29.56 -32.00
CA PHE A 10 -31.29 28.96 -32.80
C PHE A 10 -29.91 29.32 -32.24
N LEU A 11 -29.64 30.61 -31.98
CA LEU A 11 -28.39 31.08 -31.37
C LEU A 11 -28.16 30.45 -30.00
N GLY A 12 -29.21 30.33 -29.18
CA GLY A 12 -29.14 29.64 -27.89
C GLY A 12 -28.74 28.18 -28.01
N TYR A 13 -29.34 27.44 -28.95
CA TYR A 13 -28.97 26.04 -29.21
C TYR A 13 -27.56 25.90 -29.78
N THR A 14 -27.13 26.79 -30.68
CA THR A 14 -25.77 26.78 -31.22
C THR A 14 -24.75 27.05 -30.12
N LEU A 15 -24.99 28.01 -29.24
CA LEU A 15 -24.12 28.29 -28.10
C LEU A 15 -24.06 27.10 -27.14
N ALA A 16 -25.21 26.49 -26.81
CA ALA A 16 -25.26 25.30 -25.97
C ALA A 16 -24.49 24.12 -26.57
N LEU A 17 -24.61 23.91 -27.89
CA LEU A 17 -23.87 22.88 -28.61
C LEU A 17 -22.36 23.14 -28.58
N LEU A 18 -21.92 24.39 -28.79
CA LEU A 18 -20.50 24.75 -28.72
C LEU A 18 -19.92 24.51 -27.32
N VAL A 19 -20.66 24.88 -26.27
CA VAL A 19 -20.27 24.60 -24.88
C VAL A 19 -20.15 23.10 -24.66
N PHE A 20 -21.11 22.31 -25.14
CA PHE A 20 -21.09 20.86 -25.01
C PHE A 20 -19.88 20.22 -25.73
N VAL A 21 -19.58 20.67 -26.95
CA VAL A 21 -18.41 20.20 -27.71
C VAL A 21 -17.11 20.58 -26.99
N ALA A 22 -17.00 21.79 -26.47
CA ALA A 22 -15.83 22.23 -25.71
C ALA A 22 -15.62 21.35 -24.45
N LEU A 23 -16.70 21.03 -23.73
CA LEU A 23 -16.64 20.14 -22.57
C LEU A 23 -16.17 18.72 -22.95
N LEU A 24 -16.66 18.18 -24.07
CA LEU A 24 -16.22 16.86 -24.54
C LEU A 24 -14.73 16.84 -24.89
N ILE A 25 -14.22 17.90 -25.52
CA ILE A 25 -12.79 18.03 -25.84
C ILE A 25 -11.97 18.08 -24.54
N GLU A 26 -12.37 18.88 -23.55
CA GLU A 26 -11.64 18.97 -22.27
C GLU A 26 -11.66 17.65 -21.49
N ILE A 27 -12.80 16.94 -21.47
CA ILE A 27 -12.88 15.60 -20.84
C ILE A 27 -11.97 14.60 -21.57
N TYR A 28 -11.94 14.65 -22.91
CA TYR A 28 -11.08 13.78 -23.71
C TYR A 28 -9.60 14.06 -23.45
N SER A 29 -9.20 15.33 -23.42
CA SER A 29 -7.83 15.76 -23.08
C SER A 29 -7.44 15.32 -21.68
N MET A 30 -8.29 15.57 -20.68
CA MET A 30 -8.05 15.15 -19.30
C MET A 30 -7.92 13.63 -19.18
N THR A 31 -8.78 12.87 -19.86
CA THR A 31 -8.70 11.39 -19.87
C THR A 31 -7.41 10.89 -20.51
N THR A 32 -6.93 11.58 -21.56
CA THR A 32 -5.68 11.24 -22.24
C THR A 32 -4.47 11.58 -21.36
N ASP A 33 -4.46 12.73 -20.70
CA ASP A 33 -3.36 13.16 -19.83
C ASP A 33 -3.24 12.30 -18.56
N LEU A 34 -4.38 11.86 -18.00
CA LEU A 34 -4.43 11.09 -16.75
C LEU A 34 -4.49 9.57 -16.98
N ASN A 35 -4.31 9.09 -18.21
CA ASN A 35 -4.24 7.66 -18.48
C ASN A 35 -2.94 7.04 -17.90
N GLN A 36 -2.85 5.72 -17.84
CA GLN A 36 -1.70 5.02 -17.27
C GLN A 36 -0.40 5.16 -18.06
N GLU A 37 -0.47 5.60 -19.33
CA GLU A 37 0.72 5.85 -20.15
C GLU A 37 1.36 7.18 -19.79
N ASN A 38 0.53 8.21 -19.55
CA ASN A 38 0.93 9.59 -19.33
C ASN A 38 0.98 10.01 -17.86
N PHE A 39 0.31 9.30 -16.96
CA PHE A 39 0.35 9.56 -15.53
C PHE A 39 0.64 8.27 -14.76
N LYS A 40 1.79 8.24 -14.07
CA LYS A 40 2.24 7.11 -13.26
C LYS A 40 2.63 7.60 -11.88
N ALA A 41 2.20 6.88 -10.85
CA ALA A 41 2.57 7.16 -9.48
C ALA A 41 2.95 5.86 -8.77
N ILE A 42 4.11 5.85 -8.13
CA ILE A 42 4.68 4.67 -7.47
C ILE A 42 5.23 5.11 -6.12
N VAL A 43 4.95 4.34 -5.07
CA VAL A 43 5.66 4.50 -3.79
C VAL A 43 7.05 3.91 -3.97
N THR A 44 8.06 4.77 -3.97
CA THR A 44 9.45 4.37 -4.25
C THR A 44 10.23 4.06 -3.00
N ASN A 45 9.89 4.70 -1.88
CA ASN A 45 10.59 4.48 -0.62
C ASN A 45 9.67 4.65 0.59
N VAL A 46 9.93 3.84 1.62
CA VAL A 46 9.31 3.92 2.94
C VAL A 46 10.44 4.09 3.93
N LYS A 47 10.77 5.34 4.24
CA LYS A 47 11.84 5.65 5.20
C LYS A 47 11.31 5.47 6.61
N CYS A 48 11.82 4.45 7.26
CA CYS A 48 11.51 4.11 8.65
C CYS A 48 12.77 4.28 9.50
N SER A 49 12.66 5.05 10.59
CA SER A 49 13.73 5.14 11.60
C SER A 49 13.16 4.84 12.99
N PRO A 50 13.78 3.94 13.78
CA PRO A 50 13.31 3.61 15.14
C PRO A 50 13.27 4.80 16.09
N LYS A 51 14.06 5.85 15.81
CA LYS A 51 14.12 7.08 16.61
C LYS A 51 13.15 8.16 16.11
N SER A 52 12.63 8.00 14.90
CA SER A 52 11.67 8.94 14.33
C SER A 52 10.28 8.67 14.91
N LYS A 53 9.53 9.74 15.16
CA LYS A 53 8.10 9.64 15.48
C LYS A 53 7.21 9.57 14.23
N ASN A 54 7.81 9.68 13.04
CA ASN A 54 7.12 9.73 11.77
C ASN A 54 7.68 8.66 10.82
N LEU A 55 6.80 8.07 10.01
CA LEU A 55 7.17 7.32 8.82
C LEU A 55 7.13 8.27 7.63
N GLU A 56 8.17 8.30 6.81
CA GLU A 56 8.19 9.12 5.59
C GLU A 56 7.94 8.21 4.37
N LEU A 57 6.90 8.56 3.61
CA LEU A 57 6.50 7.87 2.39
C LEU A 57 6.87 8.73 1.19
N ASP A 58 7.79 8.26 0.37
CA ASP A 58 8.17 8.91 -0.88
C ASP A 58 7.36 8.34 -2.03
N VAL A 59 6.66 9.23 -2.74
CA VAL A 59 5.86 8.89 -3.91
C VAL A 59 6.45 9.58 -5.12
N GLU A 60 6.97 8.79 -6.05
CA GLU A 60 7.40 9.27 -7.35
C GLU A 60 6.18 9.39 -8.26
N VAL A 61 6.02 10.54 -8.87
CA VAL A 61 4.96 10.82 -9.84
C VAL A 61 5.61 11.26 -11.14
N SER A 62 5.34 10.53 -12.20
CA SER A 62 5.77 10.81 -13.56
C SER A 62 4.58 11.24 -14.40
N TYR A 63 4.71 12.38 -15.07
CA TYR A 63 3.64 13.01 -15.84
C TYR A 63 4.13 13.44 -17.23
N ASN A 64 3.41 13.02 -18.27
CA ASN A 64 3.70 13.30 -19.67
C ASN A 64 2.46 13.82 -20.43
N GLY A 65 1.49 14.39 -19.72
CA GLY A 65 0.32 15.01 -20.34
C GLY A 65 0.62 16.37 -20.98
N GLN A 66 -0.36 16.91 -21.70
CA GLN A 66 -0.22 18.18 -22.41
C GLN A 66 -0.51 19.40 -21.52
N ARG A 67 -1.44 19.28 -20.58
CA ARG A 67 -1.82 20.38 -19.68
C ARG A 67 -1.00 20.37 -18.40
N ILE A 68 -0.81 21.53 -17.77
CA ILE A 68 -0.12 21.60 -16.47
C ILE A 68 -1.08 21.18 -15.35
N LEU A 69 -0.61 20.33 -14.44
CA LEU A 69 -1.32 20.02 -13.19
C LEU A 69 -0.80 20.97 -12.11
N LYS A 70 -1.57 22.03 -11.81
CA LYS A 70 -1.18 23.04 -10.83
C LYS A 70 -1.49 22.61 -9.41
N ASP A 71 -0.68 23.08 -8.46
CA ASP A 71 -0.84 22.80 -7.03
C ASP A 71 -0.98 21.30 -6.70
N PHE A 72 -0.30 20.47 -7.48
CA PHE A 72 -0.31 19.03 -7.33
C PHE A 72 0.25 18.62 -5.97
N ARG A 73 -0.53 17.81 -5.25
CA ARG A 73 -0.18 17.23 -3.95
C ARG A 73 -0.52 15.75 -3.95
N VAL A 74 0.33 14.97 -3.29
CA VAL A 74 -0.04 13.63 -2.85
C VAL A 74 -0.71 13.76 -1.49
N PHE A 75 -1.77 13.00 -1.24
CA PHE A 75 -2.40 12.93 0.06
C PHE A 75 -2.56 11.49 0.52
N LEU A 76 -2.56 11.31 1.83
CA LEU A 76 -2.84 10.05 2.51
C LEU A 76 -4.09 10.22 3.37
N LYS A 77 -5.10 9.39 3.14
CA LYS A 77 -6.35 9.38 3.92
C LYS A 77 -6.40 8.19 4.86
N LEU A 78 -6.61 8.46 6.15
CA LEU A 78 -6.82 7.49 7.22
C LEU A 78 -8.13 7.84 7.95
N GLY A 79 -9.21 7.13 7.64
CA GLY A 79 -10.55 7.49 8.13
C GLY A 79 -10.91 8.92 7.74
N ASN A 80 -11.08 9.81 8.74
CA ASN A 80 -11.39 11.23 8.56
C ASN A 80 -10.15 12.14 8.46
N ILE A 81 -8.96 11.58 8.63
CA ILE A 81 -7.69 12.33 8.66
C ILE A 81 -7.10 12.33 7.25
N VAL A 82 -6.61 13.48 6.80
CA VAL A 82 -5.92 13.65 5.51
C VAL A 82 -4.58 14.32 5.76
N LEU A 83 -3.50 13.61 5.42
CA LEU A 83 -2.14 14.14 5.36
C LEU A 83 -1.83 14.53 3.92
N LYS A 84 -1.06 15.58 3.70
CA LYS A 84 -0.71 16.05 2.36
C LYS A 84 0.79 16.33 2.27
N SER A 85 1.36 16.07 1.11
CA SER A 85 2.69 16.56 0.76
C SER A 85 2.68 18.08 0.56
N ASN A 86 3.87 18.64 0.38
CA ASN A 86 4.01 19.96 -0.23
C ASN A 86 3.45 19.96 -1.65
N SER A 87 2.98 21.13 -2.10
CA SER A 87 2.50 21.31 -3.46
C SER A 87 3.64 21.55 -4.44
N THR A 88 3.48 21.03 -5.65
CA THR A 88 4.30 21.35 -6.82
C THR A 88 3.41 21.58 -8.03
N ASN A 89 3.96 22.06 -9.13
CA ASN A 89 3.30 21.92 -10.43
C ASN A 89 3.88 20.68 -11.12
N LEU A 90 3.06 20.01 -11.94
CA LEU A 90 3.53 18.97 -12.85
C LEU A 90 3.34 19.47 -14.29
N GLU A 91 4.47 19.68 -14.96
CA GLU A 91 4.58 20.08 -16.35
C GLU A 91 4.81 18.87 -17.27
N HIS A 92 4.83 19.12 -18.58
CA HIS A 92 5.02 18.08 -19.56
C HIS A 92 6.38 17.37 -19.39
N ASN A 93 6.33 16.03 -19.34
CA ASN A 93 7.50 15.16 -19.24
C ASN A 93 8.30 15.36 -17.94
N GLU A 94 7.60 15.69 -16.86
CA GLU A 94 8.16 15.91 -15.54
C GLU A 94 8.05 14.65 -14.68
N THR A 95 9.05 14.42 -13.83
CA THR A 95 8.98 13.41 -12.77
C THR A 95 9.43 14.03 -11.46
N VAL A 96 8.60 13.92 -10.44
CA VAL A 96 8.85 14.50 -9.11
C VAL A 96 8.74 13.43 -8.04
N ILE A 97 9.42 13.66 -6.92
CA ILE A 97 9.26 12.85 -5.71
C ILE A 97 8.61 13.73 -4.64
N LEU A 98 7.47 13.28 -4.12
CA LEU A 98 6.72 13.97 -3.08
C LEU A 98 6.66 13.09 -1.83
N SER A 99 7.07 13.67 -0.72
CA SER A 99 7.13 12.99 0.57
C SER A 99 5.92 13.33 1.44
N ILE A 100 5.36 12.32 2.11
CA ILE A 100 4.34 12.47 3.13
C ILE A 100 4.89 11.92 4.44
N GLU A 101 4.89 12.75 5.48
CA GLU A 101 5.17 12.30 6.84
C GLU A 101 3.89 11.77 7.50
N VAL A 102 3.94 10.54 7.98
CA VAL A 102 2.85 9.86 8.69
C VAL A 102 3.23 9.74 10.17
N PRO A 103 2.61 10.53 11.05
CA PRO A 103 2.81 10.42 12.49
C PRO A 103 2.50 9.02 13.04
N ILE A 104 3.29 8.59 14.02
CA ILE A 104 3.16 7.29 14.70
C ILE A 104 1.75 7.06 15.28
N GLU A 105 1.07 8.12 15.72
CA GLU A 105 -0.28 8.05 16.26
C GLU A 105 -1.28 7.53 15.23
N TYR A 106 -1.12 7.93 13.98
CA TYR A 106 -1.97 7.51 12.87
C TYR A 106 -1.61 6.11 12.38
N LEU A 107 -0.33 5.74 12.41
CA LEU A 107 0.09 4.36 12.15
C LEU A 107 -0.46 3.39 13.20
N ARG A 108 -0.50 3.81 14.47
CA ARG A 108 -1.12 3.02 15.54
C ARG A 108 -2.60 2.78 15.26
N LYS A 109 -3.33 3.80 14.84
CA LYS A 109 -4.74 3.65 14.43
C LYS A 109 -4.88 2.70 13.23
N ALA A 110 -4.04 2.86 12.20
CA ALA A 110 -4.07 1.99 11.04
C ALA A 110 -3.92 0.50 11.41
N VAL A 111 -2.94 0.19 12.27
CA VAL A 111 -2.65 -1.20 12.65
C VAL A 111 -3.62 -1.77 13.67
N TYR A 112 -3.86 -1.05 14.78
CA TYR A 112 -4.65 -1.60 15.89
C TYR A 112 -6.15 -1.36 15.73
N GLU A 113 -6.58 -0.29 15.07
CA GLU A 113 -8.01 -0.02 14.79
C GLU A 113 -8.42 -0.53 13.41
N ASN A 114 -7.53 -1.24 12.69
CA ASN A 114 -7.78 -1.81 11.38
C ASN A 114 -8.33 -0.78 10.37
N THR A 115 -7.73 0.40 10.35
CA THR A 115 -8.17 1.49 9.46
C THR A 115 -7.33 1.48 8.19
N SER A 116 -7.99 1.41 7.03
CA SER A 116 -7.33 1.44 5.72
C SER A 116 -6.66 2.79 5.44
N LEU A 117 -5.51 2.73 4.77
CA LEU A 117 -4.70 3.87 4.34
C LEU A 117 -4.81 4.03 2.82
N PHE A 118 -5.44 5.13 2.38
CA PHE A 118 -5.64 5.40 0.95
C PHE A 118 -4.70 6.49 0.48
N LEU A 119 -3.90 6.19 -0.53
CA LEU A 119 -3.13 7.20 -1.23
C LEU A 119 -4.03 7.94 -2.23
N GLY A 120 -3.70 9.18 -2.56
CA GLY A 120 -4.40 9.91 -3.60
C GLY A 120 -3.68 11.18 -4.00
N PHE A 121 -4.26 11.88 -4.97
CA PHE A 121 -3.70 13.07 -5.60
C PHE A 121 -4.75 14.17 -5.65
N GLU A 122 -4.32 15.39 -5.38
CA GLU A 122 -5.15 16.59 -5.52
C GLU A 122 -4.39 17.60 -6.37
N PHE A 123 -5.05 18.19 -7.36
CA PHE A 123 -4.45 19.16 -8.26
C PHE A 123 -5.53 19.97 -8.99
N SER A 124 -5.13 21.05 -9.62
CA SER A 124 -5.98 21.81 -10.53
C SER A 124 -5.53 21.59 -11.97
N TYR A 125 -6.38 20.96 -12.79
CA TYR A 125 -6.13 20.77 -14.22
C TYR A 125 -6.24 22.12 -14.94
N ASP A 126 -5.13 22.54 -15.57
CA ASP A 126 -4.97 23.85 -16.23
C ASP A 126 -5.27 25.07 -15.32
N GLY A 127 -5.29 24.87 -13.99
CA GLY A 127 -5.67 25.91 -13.02
C GLY A 127 -7.18 26.23 -12.93
N VAL A 128 -8.04 25.44 -13.56
CA VAL A 128 -9.50 25.70 -13.60
C VAL A 128 -10.29 24.60 -12.89
N VAL A 129 -9.97 23.34 -13.14
CA VAL A 129 -10.76 22.20 -12.65
C VAL A 129 -10.04 21.54 -11.47
N PRO A 130 -10.49 21.72 -10.22
CA PRO A 130 -9.93 21.02 -9.08
C PRO A 130 -10.34 19.56 -9.13
N LEU A 131 -9.35 18.67 -9.10
CA LEU A 131 -9.53 17.23 -9.14
C LEU A 131 -8.93 16.61 -7.87
N LYS A 132 -9.61 15.57 -7.40
CA LYS A 132 -9.15 14.73 -6.30
C LYS A 132 -9.36 13.27 -6.67
N ILE A 133 -8.26 12.56 -6.87
CA ILE A 133 -8.26 11.16 -7.32
C ILE A 133 -7.68 10.33 -6.18
N ALA A 134 -8.45 9.37 -5.68
CA ALA A 134 -7.94 8.40 -4.72
C ALA A 134 -7.41 7.17 -5.48
N PHE A 135 -6.23 6.68 -5.10
CA PHE A 135 -5.63 5.50 -5.70
C PHE A 135 -5.07 4.56 -4.64
N ARG A 136 -5.50 3.30 -4.72
CA ARG A 136 -5.02 2.11 -3.99
C ARG A 136 -4.95 2.16 -2.45
N ASP A 137 -5.10 0.97 -1.90
CA ASP A 137 -4.76 0.66 -0.52
C ASP A 137 -3.23 0.52 -0.39
N LEU A 138 -2.64 1.16 0.62
CA LEU A 138 -1.24 1.04 0.98
C LEU A 138 -0.91 -0.25 1.76
N GLU A 139 -1.88 -1.14 1.99
CA GLU A 139 -1.68 -2.46 2.62
C GLU A 139 -0.50 -3.24 2.00
N SER A 140 -0.24 -3.11 0.69
CA SER A 140 0.91 -3.78 0.06
C SER A 140 2.27 -3.16 0.39
N VAL A 141 2.31 -1.87 0.75
CA VAL A 141 3.53 -1.08 0.99
C VAL A 141 3.94 -1.13 2.46
N LEU A 142 2.98 -1.21 3.38
CA LEU A 142 3.21 -1.28 4.83
C LEU A 142 3.08 -2.71 5.38
N LYS A 143 3.38 -3.71 4.54
CA LYS A 143 3.17 -5.11 4.86
C LYS A 143 4.27 -5.67 5.75
N PHE A 144 3.89 -6.39 6.80
CA PHE A 144 4.83 -7.19 7.58
C PHE A 144 5.33 -8.37 6.73
N GLU A 145 6.63 -8.58 6.68
CA GLU A 145 7.22 -9.69 5.94
C GLU A 145 7.69 -10.77 6.90
N ILE A 146 7.43 -12.03 6.56
CA ILE A 146 7.88 -13.20 7.31
C ILE A 146 8.85 -13.93 6.39
N GLU A 147 10.08 -14.23 6.79
CA GLU A 147 11.07 -14.89 5.95
C GLU A 147 11.68 -16.14 6.62
N PRO A 148 11.96 -17.23 5.87
CA PRO A 148 12.83 -18.30 6.34
C PRO A 148 14.22 -17.78 6.64
N LEU A 149 14.79 -18.16 7.78
CA LEU A 149 16.23 -18.02 8.02
C LEU A 149 16.95 -19.35 7.94
N LYS A 150 16.43 -20.36 8.65
CA LYS A 150 17.08 -21.67 8.74
C LYS A 150 16.09 -22.75 9.08
N VAL A 151 16.27 -23.93 8.49
CA VAL A 151 15.64 -25.17 8.94
C VAL A 151 16.74 -26.07 9.47
N SER A 152 16.57 -26.58 10.68
CA SER A 152 17.49 -27.51 11.33
C SER A 152 16.77 -28.82 11.58
N TYR A 153 17.50 -29.92 11.39
CA TYR A 153 17.01 -31.28 11.59
C TYR A 153 17.90 -31.99 12.59
N PHE A 154 17.30 -32.75 13.52
CA PHE A 154 18.03 -33.75 14.31
C PHE A 154 17.19 -35.01 14.45
N ILE A 155 17.87 -36.16 14.45
CA ILE A 155 17.21 -37.46 14.52
C ILE A 155 17.21 -37.91 15.98
N TYR A 156 16.03 -38.26 16.50
CA TYR A 156 15.88 -38.89 17.80
C TYR A 156 14.86 -40.01 17.67
N ASP A 157 15.24 -41.23 18.06
CA ASP A 157 14.37 -42.42 18.04
C ASP A 157 13.64 -42.65 16.69
N SER A 158 14.40 -42.65 15.59
CA SER A 158 13.89 -42.82 14.20
C SER A 158 12.88 -41.76 13.72
N LYS A 159 12.66 -40.68 14.49
CA LYS A 159 11.88 -39.51 14.10
C LYS A 159 12.78 -38.31 13.81
N TYR A 160 12.39 -37.50 12.82
CA TYR A 160 13.06 -36.23 12.55
C TYR A 160 12.40 -35.14 13.38
N ASN A 161 13.18 -34.52 14.25
CA ASN A 161 12.80 -33.28 14.91
C ASN A 161 13.22 -32.12 14.04
N VAL A 162 12.24 -31.30 13.65
CA VAL A 162 12.46 -30.14 12.79
C VAL A 162 12.27 -28.87 13.59
N THR A 163 13.26 -28.00 13.52
CA THR A 163 13.18 -26.65 14.08
C THR A 163 13.35 -25.65 12.94
N VAL A 164 12.43 -24.69 12.86
CA VAL A 164 12.46 -23.63 11.86
C VAL A 164 12.71 -22.31 12.56
N ARG A 165 13.66 -21.54 12.02
CA ARG A 165 13.95 -20.18 12.44
C ARG A 165 13.48 -19.22 11.35
N ILE A 166 12.74 -18.20 11.76
CA ILE A 166 12.20 -17.19 10.85
C ILE A 166 12.62 -15.78 11.28
N ALA A 167 12.59 -14.87 10.32
CA ALA A 167 12.63 -13.43 10.52
C ALA A 167 11.23 -12.86 10.29
N ILE A 168 10.82 -11.90 11.11
CA ILE A 168 9.65 -11.06 10.84
C ILE A 168 10.13 -9.61 10.75
N ILE A 169 9.89 -8.97 9.62
CA ILE A 169 10.29 -7.59 9.34
C ILE A 169 9.10 -6.67 9.62
N ASN A 170 9.30 -5.70 10.50
CA ASN A 170 8.33 -4.65 10.81
C ASN A 170 8.69 -3.37 10.04
N PRO A 171 7.86 -2.96 9.05
CA PRO A 171 8.12 -1.76 8.26
C PRO A 171 7.74 -0.46 8.99
N LEU A 172 7.27 -0.52 10.24
CA LEU A 172 6.71 0.63 10.96
C LEU A 172 7.64 1.12 12.09
N PRO A 173 7.67 2.43 12.37
CA PRO A 173 8.45 3.02 13.47
C PRO A 173 7.74 2.86 14.81
N LEU A 174 7.03 1.75 15.00
CA LEU A 174 6.27 1.48 16.22
C LEU A 174 6.40 0.01 16.62
N GLU A 175 6.41 -0.23 17.92
CA GLU A 175 6.47 -1.58 18.48
C GLU A 175 5.11 -2.27 18.30
N ILE A 176 5.15 -3.48 17.75
CA ILE A 176 3.95 -4.24 17.42
C ILE A 176 3.85 -5.45 18.33
N HIS A 177 2.79 -5.48 19.13
CA HIS A 177 2.44 -6.66 19.92
C HIS A 177 1.45 -7.49 19.13
N GLY A 178 1.82 -8.74 18.87
CA GLY A 178 1.01 -9.66 18.11
C GLY A 178 1.17 -11.09 18.57
N LYS A 179 0.53 -11.98 17.82
CA LYS A 179 0.59 -13.42 18.00
C LYS A 179 0.99 -14.06 16.69
N LEU A 180 2.02 -14.88 16.71
CA LEU A 180 2.39 -15.73 15.59
C LEU A 180 1.70 -17.07 15.73
N VAL A 181 0.80 -17.40 14.80
CA VAL A 181 0.16 -18.71 14.71
C VAL A 181 0.96 -19.53 13.70
N PHE A 182 1.65 -20.54 14.21
CA PHE A 182 2.36 -21.54 13.43
C PHE A 182 1.52 -22.80 13.31
N THR A 183 1.29 -23.26 12.09
CA THR A 183 0.53 -24.48 11.81
C THR A 183 1.31 -25.35 10.85
N VAL A 184 1.45 -26.63 11.16
CA VAL A 184 2.11 -27.64 10.33
C VAL A 184 1.44 -28.99 10.58
N LEU A 185 1.07 -29.72 9.51
CA LEU A 185 0.28 -30.95 9.63
C LEU A 185 -0.96 -30.72 10.52
N ASN A 186 -1.12 -31.51 11.59
CA ASN A 186 -2.20 -31.38 12.59
C ASN A 186 -1.76 -30.60 13.85
N TYR A 187 -0.56 -30.01 13.85
CA TYR A 187 -0.02 -29.22 14.94
C TYR A 187 -0.29 -27.74 14.71
N SER A 188 -0.80 -27.04 15.71
CA SER A 188 -0.90 -25.59 15.72
C SER A 188 -0.42 -25.03 17.06
N LYS A 189 0.41 -23.99 17.00
CA LYS A 189 0.91 -23.30 18.18
C LYS A 189 0.88 -21.80 17.97
N THR A 190 0.42 -21.10 19.00
CA THR A 190 0.46 -19.65 19.07
C THR A 190 1.61 -19.21 19.96
N LEU A 191 2.39 -18.24 19.49
CA LEU A 191 3.47 -17.60 20.22
C LEU A 191 3.17 -16.10 20.33
N ASP A 192 3.23 -15.55 21.54
CA ASP A 192 3.22 -14.10 21.70
C ASP A 192 4.54 -13.53 21.14
N THR A 193 4.44 -12.44 20.38
CA THR A 193 5.59 -11.81 19.74
C THR A 193 5.50 -10.29 19.84
N THR A 194 6.66 -9.68 20.08
CA THR A 194 6.83 -8.22 20.04
C THR A 194 7.81 -7.91 18.92
N LEU A 195 7.36 -7.18 17.92
CA LEU A 195 8.19 -6.78 16.79
C LEU A 195 8.85 -5.45 17.06
N VAL A 196 10.18 -5.42 16.92
CA VAL A 196 10.96 -4.19 17.07
C VAL A 196 10.59 -3.16 15.99
N PRO A 197 10.57 -1.84 16.30
CA PRO A 197 10.33 -0.79 15.31
C PRO A 197 11.37 -0.80 14.18
N CYS A 198 10.91 -0.62 12.92
CA CYS A 198 11.74 -0.56 11.72
C CYS A 198 12.84 -1.65 11.66
N GLY A 199 12.50 -2.88 12.02
CA GLY A 199 13.53 -3.89 12.24
C GLY A 199 13.05 -5.33 12.08
N THR A 200 14.00 -6.23 12.24
CA THR A 200 13.80 -7.66 12.07
C THR A 200 13.78 -8.36 13.43
N THR A 201 12.69 -9.06 13.70
CA THR A 201 12.53 -9.89 14.90
C THR A 201 12.75 -11.34 14.52
N ILE A 202 13.68 -12.02 15.19
CA ILE A 202 14.01 -13.42 14.91
C ILE A 202 13.27 -14.33 15.88
N ILE A 203 12.53 -15.30 15.35
CA ILE A 203 11.72 -16.23 16.14
C ILE A 203 12.17 -17.66 15.85
N ASN A 204 12.40 -18.42 16.92
CA ASN A 204 12.56 -19.86 16.84
C ASN A 204 11.18 -20.50 17.00
N LEU A 205 10.72 -21.20 15.98
CA LEU A 205 9.46 -21.93 16.04
C LEU A 205 9.60 -23.17 16.93
N PRO A 206 8.48 -23.68 17.49
CA PRO A 206 8.50 -24.91 18.26
C PRO A 206 9.04 -26.06 17.42
N THR A 207 9.78 -26.96 18.06
CA THR A 207 10.22 -28.20 17.42
C THR A 207 9.01 -29.08 17.11
N VAL A 208 8.97 -29.64 15.91
CA VAL A 208 7.91 -30.55 15.46
C VAL A 208 8.53 -31.87 15.02
N GLU A 209 7.93 -32.96 15.49
CA GLU A 209 8.26 -34.31 15.02
C GLU A 209 7.60 -34.57 13.67
N ILE A 210 8.40 -34.93 12.68
CA ILE A 210 7.94 -35.28 11.32
C ILE A 210 8.55 -36.63 10.93
N SER A 211 7.77 -37.50 10.30
CA SER A 211 8.27 -38.77 9.78
C SER A 211 9.15 -38.54 8.53
N LYS A 212 10.10 -39.47 8.29
CA LYS A 212 10.99 -39.41 7.12
C LYS A 212 10.20 -39.38 5.80
N GLU A 213 9.18 -40.21 5.68
CA GLU A 213 8.32 -40.30 4.50
C GLU A 213 7.58 -38.99 4.20
N GLN A 214 7.14 -38.28 5.25
CA GLN A 214 6.51 -36.97 5.10
C GLN A 214 7.54 -35.90 4.69
N LEU A 215 8.74 -35.91 5.27
CA LEU A 215 9.81 -34.98 4.89
C LEU A 215 10.27 -35.16 3.44
N GLU A 216 10.37 -36.39 2.95
CA GLU A 216 10.72 -36.69 1.56
C GLU A 216 9.63 -36.20 0.57
N LYS A 217 8.36 -36.21 0.98
CA LYS A 217 7.24 -35.67 0.19
C LYS A 217 7.17 -34.14 0.24
N GLY A 218 7.78 -33.52 1.25
CA GLY A 218 7.66 -32.10 1.55
C GLY A 218 6.45 -31.83 2.44
N VAL A 219 6.68 -31.12 3.55
CA VAL A 219 5.63 -30.76 4.51
C VAL A 219 5.41 -29.26 4.49
N GLU A 220 4.18 -28.85 4.16
CA GLU A 220 3.79 -27.45 4.23
C GLU A 220 3.54 -27.01 5.66
N TYR A 221 3.97 -25.80 5.97
CA TYR A 221 3.62 -25.08 7.18
C TYR A 221 3.19 -23.67 6.83
N SER A 222 2.27 -23.14 7.63
CA SER A 222 1.77 -21.77 7.52
C SER A 222 2.12 -20.97 8.76
N LEU A 223 2.43 -19.70 8.54
CA LEU A 223 2.70 -18.70 9.56
C LEU A 223 1.74 -17.55 9.37
N ASN A 224 0.95 -17.25 10.40
CA ASN A 224 0.04 -16.11 10.40
C ASN A 224 0.42 -15.17 11.54
N LEU A 225 0.85 -13.97 11.21
CA LEU A 225 1.03 -12.89 12.17
C LEU A 225 -0.32 -12.23 12.40
N VAL A 226 -0.81 -12.31 13.64
CA VAL A 226 -2.09 -11.77 14.07
C VAL A 226 -1.86 -10.58 14.99
N VAL A 227 -2.40 -9.43 14.64
CA VAL A 227 -2.39 -8.22 15.46
C VAL A 227 -3.83 -7.79 15.69
N ASN A 228 -4.20 -7.59 16.96
CA ASN A 228 -5.56 -7.28 17.38
C ASN A 228 -6.66 -8.15 16.72
N GLY A 229 -6.42 -9.45 16.57
CA GLY A 229 -7.37 -10.39 15.98
C GLY A 229 -7.45 -10.42 14.45
N LYS A 230 -6.74 -9.54 13.73
CA LYS A 230 -6.61 -9.59 12.25
C LYS A 230 -5.28 -10.22 11.85
N ILE A 231 -5.30 -11.07 10.82
CA ILE A 231 -4.08 -11.54 10.15
C ILE A 231 -3.49 -10.38 9.35
N VAL A 232 -2.35 -9.85 9.77
CA VAL A 232 -1.65 -8.74 9.11
C VAL A 232 -0.56 -9.23 8.15
N SER A 233 -0.13 -10.48 8.30
CA SER A 233 0.74 -11.15 7.34
C SER A 233 0.56 -12.66 7.43
N SER A 234 0.65 -13.32 6.28
CA SER A 234 0.57 -14.76 6.16
C SER A 234 1.63 -15.25 5.19
N ARG A 235 2.28 -16.37 5.52
CA ARG A 235 3.22 -17.05 4.64
C ARG A 235 3.09 -18.56 4.79
N THR A 236 2.97 -19.24 3.66
CA THR A 236 3.04 -20.70 3.57
C THR A 236 4.34 -21.10 2.92
N MET A 237 4.99 -22.11 3.48
CA MET A 237 6.30 -22.59 3.06
C MET A 237 6.38 -24.11 3.20
N SER A 238 7.34 -24.72 2.53
CA SER A 238 7.55 -26.17 2.58
C SER A 238 8.88 -26.52 3.25
N ILE A 239 8.85 -27.56 4.08
CA ILE A 239 10.03 -28.21 4.67
C ILE A 239 10.27 -29.47 3.86
N LYS A 240 11.44 -29.59 3.26
CA LYS A 240 11.87 -30.78 2.54
C LYS A 240 13.34 -31.06 2.81
N THR A 241 13.68 -32.34 2.92
CA THR A 241 15.06 -32.85 2.91
C THR A 241 15.54 -33.13 1.49
#